data_AF-A0A7I9XYU6-F1
#
_entry.id   AF-A0A7I9XYU6-F1
#
_cell.length_a   1.000
_cell.length_b   1.000
_cell.length_c   1.000
_cell.angle_alpha   90.00
_cell.angle_beta   90.00
_cell.angle_gamma   90.00
#
_symmetry.space_group_name_H-M   'P 1'
#
loop_
_entity.id
_entity.type
_entity.pdbx_description
1 polymer ?
#
loop_
_entity_poly.entity_id
_entity_poly.type
_entity_poly.pdbx_seq_one_letter_code
_entity_poly.pdbx_strand_id
1 'polypeptide(L)'
;MYIRLLLAGLASGGLAAAALSQATSALADAPSADGADAFTIATTTFDPYYLSSSGAEVQGWAPLTQISVASPLWELAEPVANQYLDVYTTNGVDIGTLSVNDYVANVLGMTNTGFTVASATAASGDTGAQAAQLPTPGTVYDVFNLGHGVANVYTATPGADGTVTDTLVTPLGDLNLSPLVSGIDAAEPLQPADAFTALVGHTSAGNSDAFAIGNLTFDPFTVSSSGTDVPGFATVPLSVVTPPVLLTAGGTAGNPATQFALATQSFDVYNGTSSSAPDIGTITTAEDVTNLLGMTNTELVVRAPAAGGETGAQLPTPGTVYDVFNLGHGVANVYTATPGADGTVTDTLVTPLGDLNLSPLVSGIDAAEPLQPADAFTALVGHTSAGNSDAFAIGNLTFDPFTVSSSGTDVPGFATVYQLLGVLPLLNLGGGSYTDWIPPLATQSFDVYNGTSSSAPDIGTLSTNEYVADLLGMTNTGFIVTGSTAASGDTGAQAAQLPAVGTVYDVFNLGHGVANVYIATPGADGTVTDTLVTPLGDLNLSPLVSGIDAAMLNPGAAFDIGSAAASLIDPLAFLGL
;
A
#
# COMPACT_ATOMS: atom_id res chain seq x y z
N MET A 1 51.35 -5.69 -5.59
CA MET A 1 51.26 -4.29 -6.08
C MET A 1 49.90 -4.01 -6.72
N TYR A 2 49.31 -4.96 -7.45
CA TYR A 2 47.93 -4.87 -7.99
C TYR A 2 46.80 -4.81 -6.93
N ILE A 3 46.93 -5.51 -5.79
CA ILE A 3 45.90 -5.51 -4.73
C ILE A 3 45.83 -4.17 -3.94
N ARG A 4 46.92 -3.40 -3.92
CA ARG A 4 46.92 -2.06 -3.28
C ARG A 4 46.39 -0.96 -4.20
N LEU A 5 46.29 -1.21 -5.51
CA LEU A 5 45.70 -0.27 -6.46
C LEU A 5 44.16 -0.37 -6.47
N LEU A 6 43.60 -1.56 -6.23
CA LEU A 6 42.15 -1.75 -6.04
C LEU A 6 41.65 -1.10 -4.74
N LEU A 7 42.39 -1.27 -3.63
CA LEU A 7 42.04 -0.63 -2.35
C LEU A 7 42.21 0.90 -2.35
N ALA A 8 43.07 1.46 -3.21
CA ALA A 8 43.21 2.91 -3.36
C ALA A 8 42.11 3.52 -4.25
N GLY A 9 41.56 2.75 -5.19
CA GLY A 9 40.41 3.15 -6.01
C GLY A 9 39.09 3.21 -5.22
N LEU A 10 38.90 2.30 -4.26
CA LEU A 10 37.74 2.29 -3.35
C LEU A 10 37.78 3.41 -2.28
N ALA A 11 38.97 3.92 -1.94
CA ALA A 11 39.14 4.99 -0.95
C ALA A 11 39.19 6.41 -1.56
N SER A 12 39.17 6.54 -2.88
CA SER A 12 39.16 7.84 -3.56
C SER A 12 38.15 7.81 -4.71
N GLY A 13 36.87 7.94 -4.36
CA GLY A 13 35.72 7.97 -5.28
C GLY A 13 35.71 9.09 -6.34
N GLY A 14 36.85 9.72 -6.65
CA GLY A 14 36.93 10.84 -7.59
C GLY A 14 37.13 10.45 -9.05
N LEU A 15 37.64 9.25 -9.37
CA LEU A 15 37.94 8.87 -10.77
C LEU A 15 36.89 7.95 -11.40
N ALA A 16 36.15 7.17 -10.62
CA ALA A 16 35.00 6.41 -11.10
C ALA A 16 33.76 7.30 -11.28
N ALA A 17 33.54 8.28 -10.38
CA ALA A 17 32.42 9.23 -10.47
C ALA A 17 32.47 10.11 -11.73
N ALA A 18 33.67 10.49 -12.20
CA ALA A 18 33.81 11.32 -13.40
C ALA A 18 33.60 10.56 -14.73
N ALA A 19 33.77 9.23 -14.74
CA ALA A 19 33.50 8.39 -15.90
C ALA A 19 32.06 7.84 -15.90
N LEU A 20 31.39 7.81 -14.74
CA LEU A 20 29.99 7.39 -14.57
C LEU A 20 28.97 8.43 -15.06
N SER A 21 29.38 9.67 -15.29
CA SER A 21 28.48 10.79 -15.61
C SER A 21 27.99 10.84 -17.08
N GLN A 22 28.33 9.87 -17.94
CA GLN A 22 28.10 9.97 -19.40
C GLN A 22 27.14 8.94 -20.02
N ALA A 23 26.37 8.19 -19.23
CA ALA A 23 25.41 7.24 -19.79
C ALA A 23 24.15 7.05 -18.91
N THR A 24 23.32 8.07 -18.81
CA THR A 24 21.91 7.91 -18.43
C THR A 24 21.05 8.76 -19.37
N SER A 25 20.33 8.12 -20.29
CA SER A 25 19.39 8.80 -21.21
C SER A 25 17.95 8.78 -20.72
N ALA A 26 17.65 8.00 -19.67
CA ALA A 26 16.29 7.81 -19.21
C ALA A 26 15.83 8.88 -18.21
N LEU A 27 16.73 9.45 -17.40
CA LEU A 27 16.48 10.49 -16.40
C LEU A 27 17.69 11.44 -16.44
N ALA A 28 17.60 12.50 -17.22
CA ALA A 28 18.65 13.52 -17.31
C ALA A 28 18.08 14.85 -16.83
N ASP A 29 18.93 15.65 -16.17
CA ASP A 29 18.69 17.08 -15.90
C ASP A 29 18.41 17.75 -17.26
N ALA A 30 17.14 18.11 -17.49
CA ALA A 30 16.69 18.53 -18.82
C ALA A 30 17.23 19.94 -19.14
N PRO A 31 17.97 20.15 -20.25
CA PRO A 31 18.54 21.45 -20.58
C PRO A 31 17.51 22.51 -21.03
N SER A 32 16.21 22.28 -20.87
CA SER A 32 15.15 23.09 -21.49
C SER A 32 13.78 23.08 -20.80
N ALA A 33 13.68 22.64 -19.55
CA ALA A 33 12.54 22.98 -18.70
C ALA A 33 12.95 24.17 -17.81
N ASP A 34 12.04 25.09 -17.55
CA ASP A 34 12.34 26.30 -16.77
C ASP A 34 12.40 25.99 -15.25
N GLY A 35 11.83 24.85 -14.80
CA GLY A 35 11.82 24.38 -13.42
C GLY A 35 13.01 23.48 -13.03
N ALA A 36 13.43 23.58 -11.75
CA ALA A 36 14.50 22.76 -11.18
C ALA A 36 14.08 21.31 -10.87
N ASP A 37 12.79 21.01 -10.93
CA ASP A 37 12.19 19.72 -10.59
C ASP A 37 11.80 18.91 -11.84
N ALA A 38 12.20 19.37 -13.02
CA ALA A 38 11.87 18.74 -14.28
C ALA A 38 12.65 17.43 -14.50
N PHE A 39 11.98 16.45 -15.09
CA PHE A 39 12.55 15.13 -15.35
C PHE A 39 12.12 14.63 -16.73
N THR A 40 12.91 13.72 -17.30
CA THR A 40 12.57 13.05 -18.57
C THR A 40 12.21 11.60 -18.28
N ILE A 41 11.23 11.07 -19.00
CA ILE A 41 11.01 9.63 -19.15
C ILE A 41 10.99 9.33 -20.65
N ALA A 42 11.84 8.41 -21.08
CA ALA A 42 12.06 8.08 -22.49
C ALA A 42 12.40 9.34 -23.33
N THR A 43 11.43 9.88 -24.08
CA THR A 43 11.61 11.06 -24.95
C THR A 43 10.75 12.25 -24.54
N THR A 44 10.09 12.18 -23.40
CA THR A 44 9.15 13.19 -22.94
C THR A 44 9.68 13.81 -21.65
N THR A 45 9.78 15.13 -21.62
CA THR A 45 10.18 15.87 -20.44
C THR A 45 8.95 16.44 -19.75
N PHE A 46 8.90 16.31 -18.44
CA PHE A 46 7.83 16.78 -17.56
C PHE A 46 8.39 17.80 -16.59
N ASP A 47 7.67 18.90 -16.38
CA ASP A 47 7.99 19.92 -15.38
C ASP A 47 6.81 20.05 -14.41
N PRO A 48 6.93 19.57 -13.16
CA PRO A 48 5.82 19.49 -12.22
C PRO A 48 5.49 20.85 -11.61
N TYR A 49 4.20 21.13 -11.46
CA TYR A 49 3.70 22.25 -10.68
C TYR A 49 2.31 21.95 -10.10
N TYR A 50 1.93 22.68 -9.05
CA TYR A 50 0.60 22.60 -8.46
C TYR A 50 0.01 23.98 -8.18
N LEU A 51 -1.31 24.04 -7.99
CA LEU A 51 -1.99 25.27 -7.62
C LEU A 51 -2.14 25.36 -6.10
N SER A 52 -1.61 26.43 -5.51
CA SER A 52 -1.80 26.71 -4.08
C SER A 52 -3.28 26.97 -3.76
N SER A 53 -3.62 27.02 -2.47
CA SER A 53 -4.99 27.37 -2.02
C SER A 53 -5.46 28.76 -2.48
N SER A 54 -4.54 29.65 -2.88
CA SER A 54 -4.86 30.94 -3.48
C SER A 54 -4.98 30.91 -5.01
N GLY A 55 -4.81 29.74 -5.63
CA GLY A 55 -4.82 29.54 -7.08
C GLY A 55 -3.54 29.99 -7.79
N ALA A 56 -2.44 30.18 -7.05
CA ALA A 56 -1.15 30.53 -7.65
C ALA A 56 -0.37 29.27 -7.98
N GLU A 57 0.29 29.25 -9.13
CA GLU A 57 1.21 28.17 -9.51
C GLU A 57 2.42 28.15 -8.58
N VAL A 58 2.71 26.98 -8.04
CA VAL A 58 3.89 26.67 -7.25
C VAL A 58 4.65 25.57 -7.99
N GLN A 59 5.90 25.86 -8.30
CA GLN A 59 6.80 24.92 -8.96
C GLN A 59 7.09 23.72 -8.05
N GLY A 60 7.23 22.55 -8.66
CA GLY A 60 7.50 21.28 -8.00
C GLY A 60 6.25 20.44 -7.74
N TRP A 61 6.44 19.40 -6.93
CA TRP A 61 5.40 18.44 -6.58
C TRP A 61 4.52 18.92 -5.43
N ALA A 62 3.23 18.63 -5.51
CA ALA A 62 2.31 18.83 -4.40
C ALA A 62 2.69 17.89 -3.23
N PRO A 63 2.58 18.33 -1.96
CA PRO A 63 2.70 17.43 -0.83
C PRO A 63 1.61 16.36 -0.88
N LEU A 64 1.95 15.12 -0.50
CA LEU A 64 0.97 14.03 -0.43
C LEU A 64 0.53 13.73 1.00
N THR A 65 -0.67 13.16 1.14
CA THR A 65 -1.13 12.62 2.43
C THR A 65 -0.90 11.12 2.45
N GLN A 66 -0.24 10.63 3.50
CA GLN A 66 -0.05 9.20 3.71
C GLN A 66 -1.39 8.53 4.03
N ILE A 67 -1.69 7.43 3.32
CA ILE A 67 -2.89 6.60 3.48
C ILE A 67 -2.57 5.22 4.07
N SER A 68 -1.30 4.81 4.07
CA SER A 68 -0.81 3.65 4.80
C SER A 68 0.66 3.88 5.15
N VAL A 69 1.06 3.37 6.29
CA VAL A 69 2.42 3.43 6.79
C VAL A 69 2.67 2.10 7.47
N ALA A 70 3.88 1.59 7.36
CA ALA A 70 4.44 0.42 8.02
C ALA A 70 5.96 0.61 7.93
N SER A 71 6.42 1.78 8.38
CA SER A 71 7.79 2.24 8.16
C SER A 71 8.77 1.33 8.90
N PRO A 72 9.91 0.93 8.30
CA PRO A 72 10.41 1.30 6.97
C PRO A 72 9.97 0.38 5.83
N LEU A 73 9.10 -0.62 6.09
CA LEU A 73 8.76 -1.68 5.16
C LEU A 73 7.92 -1.17 3.97
N TRP A 74 6.86 -0.42 4.27
CA TRP A 74 5.91 0.03 3.27
C TRP A 74 5.27 1.35 3.70
N GLU A 75 5.26 2.36 2.83
CA GLU A 75 4.46 3.57 3.01
C GLU A 75 3.75 3.86 1.69
N LEU A 76 2.54 4.40 1.76
CA LEU A 76 1.76 4.78 0.60
C LEU A 76 1.09 6.13 0.84
N ALA A 77 1.18 7.01 -0.14
CA ALA A 77 0.56 8.33 -0.10
C ALA A 77 -0.20 8.63 -1.39
N GLU A 78 -1.28 9.40 -1.22
CA GLU A 78 -2.18 9.85 -2.28
C GLU A 78 -2.24 11.39 -2.35
N PRO A 79 -2.65 11.96 -3.50
CA PRO A 79 -2.65 13.40 -3.69
C PRO A 79 -3.75 14.08 -2.89
N VAL A 80 -3.37 15.19 -2.24
CA VAL A 80 -4.32 16.13 -1.60
C VAL A 80 -4.67 17.32 -2.48
N ALA A 81 -4.01 17.46 -3.63
CA ALA A 81 -4.25 18.53 -4.61
C ALA A 81 -4.03 17.99 -6.03
N ASN A 82 -4.61 18.67 -7.01
CA ASN A 82 -4.33 18.37 -8.42
C ASN A 82 -2.86 18.66 -8.72
N GLN A 83 -2.16 17.64 -9.22
CA GLN A 83 -0.82 17.77 -9.77
C GLN A 83 -0.91 18.06 -11.28
N TYR A 84 -0.10 19.00 -11.74
CA TYR A 84 0.04 19.31 -13.16
C TYR A 84 1.48 19.10 -13.62
N LEU A 85 1.64 18.73 -14.89
CA LEU A 85 2.94 18.57 -15.53
C LEU A 85 2.94 19.35 -16.84
N ASP A 86 3.83 20.33 -17.00
CA ASP A 86 4.11 20.89 -18.31
C ASP A 86 4.99 19.92 -19.09
N VAL A 87 4.68 19.74 -20.37
CA VAL A 87 5.26 18.69 -21.21
C VAL A 87 6.08 19.32 -22.31
N TYR A 88 7.32 18.87 -22.42
CA TYR A 88 8.27 19.33 -23.41
C TYR A 88 8.75 18.17 -24.28
N THR A 89 8.97 18.46 -25.55
CA THR A 89 9.71 17.55 -26.44
C THR A 89 11.19 17.48 -26.04
N THR A 90 11.92 16.47 -26.54
CA THR A 90 13.39 16.35 -26.40
C THR A 90 14.20 17.59 -26.83
N ASN A 91 13.62 18.49 -27.64
CA ASN A 91 14.25 19.74 -28.07
C ASN A 91 13.85 20.95 -27.20
N GLY A 92 13.09 20.75 -26.13
CA GLY A 92 12.65 21.81 -25.22
C GLY A 92 11.47 22.63 -25.70
N VAL A 93 10.70 22.12 -26.66
CA VAL A 93 9.47 22.78 -27.11
C VAL A 93 8.34 22.31 -26.20
N ASP A 94 7.68 23.26 -25.53
CA ASP A 94 6.41 23.07 -24.82
C ASP A 94 5.33 22.59 -25.80
N ILE A 95 4.69 21.48 -25.47
CA ILE A 95 3.60 20.86 -26.23
C ILE A 95 2.29 20.79 -25.44
N GLY A 96 2.26 21.32 -24.22
CA GLY A 96 1.07 21.45 -23.40
C GLY A 96 1.22 20.93 -21.98
N THR A 97 0.10 20.82 -21.30
CA THR A 97 0.02 20.51 -19.86
C THR A 97 -0.83 19.28 -19.63
N LEU A 98 -0.43 18.46 -18.66
CA LEU A 98 -1.20 17.32 -18.15
C LEU A 98 -1.77 17.64 -16.78
N SER A 99 -2.98 17.16 -16.53
CA SER A 99 -3.49 16.95 -15.17
C SER A 99 -3.28 15.48 -14.85
N VAL A 100 -2.67 15.19 -13.70
CA VAL A 100 -2.33 13.82 -13.32
C VAL A 100 -2.83 13.47 -11.92
N ASN A 101 -3.01 12.18 -11.67
CA ASN A 101 -3.14 11.62 -10.33
C ASN A 101 -1.83 10.92 -10.01
N ASP A 102 -1.09 11.43 -9.03
CA ASP A 102 0.20 10.91 -8.59
C ASP A 102 0.08 10.06 -7.33
N TYR A 103 0.94 9.05 -7.22
CA TYR A 103 1.01 8.12 -6.11
C TYR A 103 2.47 7.97 -5.72
N VAL A 104 2.73 7.95 -4.41
CA VAL A 104 4.08 7.68 -3.91
C VAL A 104 4.02 6.52 -2.96
N ALA A 105 4.91 5.56 -3.18
CA ALA A 105 5.18 4.53 -2.19
C ALA A 105 6.63 4.60 -1.73
N ASN A 106 6.86 4.18 -0.50
CA ASN A 106 8.18 3.87 0.00
C ASN A 106 8.23 2.39 0.31
N VAL A 107 9.09 1.64 -0.38
CA VAL A 107 9.24 0.21 -0.20
C VAL A 107 10.64 -0.06 0.30
N LEU A 108 10.77 -0.48 1.56
CA LEU A 108 12.07 -0.75 2.19
C LEU A 108 13.04 0.46 2.16
N GLY A 109 12.52 1.68 2.26
CA GLY A 109 13.33 2.91 2.16
C GLY A 109 13.64 3.36 0.72
N MET A 110 13.15 2.66 -0.30
CA MET A 110 13.25 3.03 -1.70
C MET A 110 11.97 3.75 -2.15
N THR A 111 12.11 4.91 -2.77
CA THR A 111 10.95 5.72 -3.20
C THR A 111 10.47 5.28 -4.57
N ASN A 112 9.18 5.01 -4.67
CA ASN A 112 8.46 4.82 -5.91
C ASN A 112 7.53 6.00 -6.17
N THR A 113 7.51 6.53 -7.38
CA THR A 113 6.55 7.57 -7.77
C THR A 113 5.90 7.22 -9.09
N GLY A 114 4.59 7.01 -9.04
CA GLY A 114 3.74 6.77 -10.18
C GLY A 114 2.81 7.95 -10.45
N PHE A 115 2.40 8.13 -11.69
CA PHE A 115 1.28 9.01 -12.02
C PHE A 115 0.49 8.53 -13.23
N THR A 116 -0.81 8.76 -13.19
CA THR A 116 -1.74 8.46 -14.28
C THR A 116 -2.24 9.75 -14.90
N VAL A 117 -2.17 9.84 -16.24
CA VAL A 117 -2.64 11.01 -16.99
C VAL A 117 -4.17 11.06 -16.96
N ALA A 118 -4.73 11.99 -16.19
CA ALA A 118 -6.18 12.19 -16.11
C ALA A 118 -6.71 12.98 -17.32
N SER A 119 -5.98 14.01 -17.75
CA SER A 119 -6.30 14.77 -18.96
C SER A 119 -5.07 15.47 -19.54
N ALA A 120 -5.14 15.80 -20.83
CA ALA A 120 -4.06 16.48 -21.55
C ALA A 120 -4.62 17.70 -22.29
N THR A 121 -3.93 18.83 -22.20
CA THR A 121 -4.28 20.10 -22.86
C THR A 121 -3.10 20.57 -23.69
N ALA A 122 -3.26 20.62 -25.02
CA ALA A 122 -2.21 21.08 -25.94
C ALA A 122 -1.89 22.57 -25.74
N ALA A 123 -0.63 22.94 -25.98
CA ALA A 123 -0.20 24.34 -25.92
C ALA A 123 -0.91 25.17 -27.01
N SER A 124 -1.12 26.46 -26.70
CA SER A 124 -1.85 27.34 -27.61
C SER A 124 -1.06 27.58 -28.90
N GLY A 125 -1.66 27.25 -30.05
CA GLY A 125 -1.03 27.43 -31.37
C GLY A 125 -0.34 26.17 -31.91
N ASP A 126 -0.40 25.06 -31.19
CA ASP A 126 0.12 23.78 -31.66
C ASP A 126 -0.64 23.23 -32.86
N THR A 127 0.10 22.58 -33.75
CA THR A 127 -0.49 21.79 -34.83
C THR A 127 -1.08 20.49 -34.26
N GLY A 128 -2.08 19.91 -34.93
CA GLY A 128 -2.64 18.61 -34.51
C GLY A 128 -1.60 17.48 -34.41
N ALA A 129 -0.46 17.60 -35.10
CA ALA A 129 0.65 16.65 -35.01
C ALA A 129 1.53 16.86 -33.77
N GLN A 130 1.60 18.07 -33.22
CA GLN A 130 2.26 18.36 -31.95
C GLN A 130 1.37 17.98 -30.77
N ALA A 131 0.07 18.32 -30.83
CA ALA A 131 -0.91 17.89 -29.84
C ALA A 131 -1.00 16.36 -29.73
N ALA A 132 -0.76 15.63 -30.82
CA ALA A 132 -0.73 14.16 -30.83
C ALA A 132 0.53 13.55 -30.16
N GLN A 133 1.51 14.37 -29.77
CA GLN A 133 2.69 13.92 -29.00
C GLN A 133 2.43 13.94 -27.50
N LEU A 134 1.36 14.59 -27.04
CA LEU A 134 0.98 14.54 -25.63
C LEU A 134 0.60 13.10 -25.24
N PRO A 135 0.99 12.67 -24.03
CA PRO A 135 0.53 11.41 -23.48
C PRO A 135 -1.00 11.29 -23.52
N THR A 136 -1.48 10.10 -23.89
CA THR A 136 -2.92 9.82 -23.97
C THR A 136 -3.50 9.72 -22.56
N PRO A 137 -4.70 10.28 -22.27
CA PRO A 137 -5.36 10.06 -20.99
C PRO A 137 -5.50 8.57 -20.66
N GLY A 138 -5.17 8.19 -19.43
CA GLY A 138 -5.02 6.81 -18.95
C GLY A 138 -3.60 6.25 -19.05
N THR A 139 -2.65 6.98 -19.67
CA THR A 139 -1.24 6.57 -19.65
C THR A 139 -0.70 6.62 -18.23
N VAL A 140 -0.02 5.56 -17.81
CA VAL A 140 0.64 5.45 -16.51
C VAL A 140 2.14 5.55 -16.71
N TYR A 141 2.79 6.36 -15.90
CA TYR A 141 4.24 6.41 -15.73
C TYR A 141 4.58 6.05 -14.30
N ASP A 142 5.66 5.32 -14.09
CA ASP A 142 6.14 4.98 -12.76
C ASP A 142 7.66 4.91 -12.74
N VAL A 143 8.25 5.45 -11.68
CA VAL A 143 9.69 5.42 -11.42
C VAL A 143 9.94 4.91 -10.02
N PHE A 144 10.53 3.71 -9.94
CA PHE A 144 11.01 3.14 -8.69
C PHE A 144 12.50 3.39 -8.53
N ASN A 145 12.86 4.31 -7.64
CA ASN A 145 14.25 4.68 -7.36
C ASN A 145 14.88 3.67 -6.39
N LEU A 146 15.72 2.80 -6.94
CA LEU A 146 16.48 1.80 -6.19
C LEU A 146 17.77 2.38 -5.58
N GLY A 147 18.08 3.65 -5.87
CA GLY A 147 19.24 4.38 -5.39
C GLY A 147 20.51 4.16 -6.21
N HIS A 148 21.54 4.95 -5.88
CA HIS A 148 22.88 4.89 -6.50
C HIS A 148 22.87 4.99 -8.05
N GLY A 149 21.94 5.76 -8.60
CA GLY A 149 21.75 5.91 -10.05
C GLY A 149 21.04 4.72 -10.72
N VAL A 150 20.39 3.85 -9.95
CA VAL A 150 19.58 2.73 -10.43
C VAL A 150 18.10 3.04 -10.21
N ALA A 151 17.29 2.92 -11.26
CA ALA A 151 15.84 3.08 -11.18
C ALA A 151 15.13 2.14 -12.14
N ASN A 152 13.97 1.63 -11.76
CA ASN A 152 13.06 0.93 -12.66
C ASN A 152 12.05 1.96 -13.19
N VAL A 153 11.94 2.08 -14.51
CA VAL A 153 11.05 3.04 -15.17
C VAL A 153 10.02 2.28 -15.98
N TYR A 154 8.79 2.33 -15.51
CA TYR A 154 7.65 1.65 -16.09
C TYR A 154 6.75 2.66 -16.82
N THR A 155 6.16 2.24 -17.93
CA THR A 155 5.15 3.01 -18.66
C THR A 155 4.11 2.07 -19.27
N ALA A 156 2.83 2.39 -19.09
CA ALA A 156 1.73 1.70 -19.76
C ALA A 156 0.83 2.70 -20.47
N THR A 157 0.57 2.48 -21.75
CA THR A 157 -0.29 3.33 -22.58
C THR A 157 -1.60 2.62 -22.91
N PRO A 158 -2.77 3.25 -22.74
CA PRO A 158 -4.06 2.60 -22.98
C PRO A 158 -4.36 2.43 -24.48
N GLY A 159 -5.32 1.54 -24.78
CA GLY A 159 -5.94 1.41 -26.10
C GLY A 159 -5.50 0.19 -26.90
N ALA A 160 -6.06 0.02 -28.11
CA ALA A 160 -5.86 -1.17 -28.93
C ALA A 160 -4.41 -1.41 -29.39
N ASP A 161 -3.63 -0.33 -29.48
CA ASP A 161 -2.19 -0.35 -29.76
C ASP A 161 -1.37 -0.03 -28.48
N GLY A 162 -1.98 -0.19 -27.31
CA GLY A 162 -1.37 0.03 -26.01
C GLY A 162 -0.10 -0.80 -25.83
N THR A 163 0.83 -0.28 -25.04
CA THR A 163 2.12 -0.91 -24.79
C THR A 163 2.45 -0.80 -23.32
N VAL A 164 2.99 -1.88 -22.77
CA VAL A 164 3.65 -1.90 -21.48
C VAL A 164 5.15 -1.96 -21.74
N THR A 165 5.87 -0.97 -21.23
CA THR A 165 7.32 -0.91 -21.27
C THR A 165 7.86 -0.81 -19.86
N ASP A 166 8.95 -1.53 -19.62
CA ASP A 166 9.68 -1.45 -18.37
C ASP A 166 11.18 -1.49 -18.64
N THR A 167 11.90 -0.54 -18.05
CA THR A 167 13.33 -0.34 -18.25
C THR A 167 14.02 -0.18 -16.91
N LEU A 168 14.94 -1.08 -16.58
CA LEU A 168 15.88 -0.88 -15.48
C LEU A 168 17.01 0.02 -15.97
N VAL A 169 16.99 1.26 -15.52
CA VAL A 169 18.02 2.27 -15.73
C VAL A 169 19.17 2.00 -14.77
N THR A 170 20.38 1.91 -15.29
CA THR A 170 21.59 1.75 -14.47
C THR A 170 22.70 2.67 -14.96
N PRO A 171 23.71 2.99 -14.12
CA PRO A 171 24.88 3.74 -14.57
C PRO A 171 25.72 3.01 -15.64
N LEU A 172 25.47 1.72 -15.87
CA LEU A 172 26.17 0.88 -16.85
C LEU A 172 25.36 0.72 -18.15
N GLY A 173 24.17 1.30 -18.23
CA GLY A 173 23.24 1.22 -19.36
C GLY A 173 21.90 0.63 -18.98
N ASP A 174 20.92 0.84 -19.86
CA ASP A 174 19.53 0.48 -19.64
C ASP A 174 19.24 -0.98 -20.04
N LEU A 175 18.48 -1.69 -19.21
CA LEU A 175 18.02 -3.05 -19.46
C LEU A 175 16.50 -3.06 -19.67
N ASN A 176 16.05 -3.61 -20.80
CA ASN A 176 14.63 -3.76 -21.10
C ASN A 176 14.05 -4.95 -20.32
N LEU A 177 13.14 -4.66 -19.39
CA LEU A 177 12.39 -5.61 -18.57
C LEU A 177 10.93 -5.82 -19.06
N SER A 178 10.49 -5.11 -20.10
CA SER A 178 9.13 -5.21 -20.66
C SER A 178 8.62 -6.65 -20.86
N PRO A 179 9.44 -7.63 -21.32
CA PRO A 179 8.97 -9.02 -21.45
C PRO A 179 8.60 -9.72 -20.13
N LEU A 180 9.07 -9.21 -18.99
CA LEU A 180 8.76 -9.75 -17.66
C LEU A 180 7.45 -9.19 -17.11
N VAL A 181 7.07 -7.99 -17.53
CA VAL A 181 5.90 -7.26 -16.98
C VAL A 181 4.79 -7.08 -18.01
N SER A 182 4.86 -7.72 -19.18
CA SER A 182 3.86 -7.54 -20.23
C SER A 182 2.43 -7.96 -19.84
N GLY A 183 2.28 -8.69 -18.74
CA GLY A 183 0.98 -9.05 -18.15
C GLY A 183 0.50 -8.08 -17.06
N ILE A 184 1.30 -7.07 -16.72
CA ILE A 184 0.96 -6.01 -15.77
C ILE A 184 0.65 -4.78 -16.61
N ASP A 185 -0.62 -4.53 -16.88
CA ASP A 185 -1.06 -3.34 -17.62
C ASP A 185 -1.81 -2.40 -16.71
N ALA A 186 -1.08 -1.47 -16.11
CA ALA A 186 -1.63 -0.43 -15.26
C ALA A 186 -2.51 0.61 -16.00
N ALA A 187 -2.56 0.60 -17.33
CA ALA A 187 -3.44 1.48 -18.09
C ALA A 187 -4.87 0.93 -18.22
N GLU A 188 -5.08 -0.34 -17.86
CA GLU A 188 -6.37 -1.02 -17.95
C GLU A 188 -6.92 -1.37 -16.55
N PRO A 189 -8.26 -1.42 -16.37
CA PRO A 189 -8.88 -1.86 -15.12
C PRO A 189 -8.51 -3.31 -14.77
N LEU A 190 -8.40 -3.60 -13.47
CA LEU A 190 -8.17 -4.99 -13.02
C LEU A 190 -9.41 -5.85 -13.28
N GLN A 191 -9.15 -7.11 -13.63
CA GLN A 191 -10.16 -8.12 -13.92
C GLN A 191 -10.22 -9.10 -12.75
N PRO A 192 -11.25 -9.03 -11.88
CA PRO A 192 -11.35 -9.94 -10.74
C PRO A 192 -11.39 -11.42 -11.15
N ALA A 193 -11.95 -11.71 -12.33
CA ALA A 193 -12.02 -13.04 -12.92
C ALA A 193 -10.64 -13.70 -13.09
N ASP A 194 -9.56 -12.92 -13.27
CA ASP A 194 -8.22 -13.45 -13.51
C ASP A 194 -7.71 -14.27 -12.30
N ALA A 195 -8.10 -13.88 -11.08
CA ALA A 195 -7.80 -14.62 -9.85
C ALA A 195 -8.38 -16.05 -9.87
N PHE A 196 -9.59 -16.21 -10.40
CA PHE A 196 -10.33 -17.46 -10.36
C PHE A 196 -10.01 -18.41 -11.52
N THR A 197 -9.15 -18.04 -12.46
CA THR A 197 -8.85 -18.84 -13.66
C THR A 197 -8.41 -20.29 -13.35
N ALA A 198 -7.68 -20.52 -12.25
CA ALA A 198 -7.32 -21.87 -11.82
C ALA A 198 -8.50 -22.69 -11.29
N LEU A 199 -9.58 -22.03 -10.86
CA LEU A 199 -10.80 -22.65 -10.32
C LEU A 199 -11.87 -22.83 -11.40
N VAL A 200 -11.79 -22.10 -12.52
CA VAL A 200 -12.72 -22.28 -13.66
C VAL A 200 -12.68 -23.73 -14.15
N GLY A 201 -13.85 -24.35 -14.32
CA GLY A 201 -13.99 -25.75 -14.70
C GLY A 201 -13.98 -26.77 -13.55
N HIS A 202 -13.81 -26.32 -12.30
CA HIS A 202 -14.06 -27.14 -11.10
C HIS A 202 -15.55 -27.31 -10.81
N THR A 203 -16.41 -26.67 -11.60
CA THR A 203 -17.86 -26.78 -11.55
C THR A 203 -18.45 -26.94 -12.96
N SER A 204 -19.67 -27.46 -12.98
CA SER A 204 -20.55 -27.52 -14.15
C SER A 204 -21.92 -26.88 -13.85
N ALA A 205 -22.06 -26.25 -12.68
CA ALA A 205 -23.19 -25.39 -12.32
C ALA A 205 -22.90 -23.95 -12.76
N GLY A 206 -23.96 -23.15 -12.94
CA GLY A 206 -23.83 -21.74 -13.32
C GLY A 206 -23.44 -21.49 -14.78
N ASN A 207 -22.93 -20.28 -15.04
CA ASN A 207 -22.45 -19.86 -16.36
C ASN A 207 -20.97 -20.23 -16.60
N SER A 208 -20.36 -19.74 -17.68
CA SER A 208 -18.98 -20.08 -18.05
C SER A 208 -17.91 -19.53 -17.09
N ASP A 209 -18.26 -18.50 -16.33
CA ASP A 209 -17.39 -17.78 -15.41
C ASP A 209 -17.60 -18.25 -13.96
N ALA A 210 -18.49 -19.23 -13.76
CA ALA A 210 -18.72 -19.85 -12.47
C ALA A 210 -17.51 -20.65 -11.98
N PHE A 211 -17.22 -20.56 -10.69
CA PHE A 211 -16.12 -21.25 -10.02
C PHE A 211 -16.59 -21.88 -8.71
N ALA A 212 -15.83 -22.85 -8.20
CA ALA A 212 -16.16 -23.53 -6.94
C ALA A 212 -15.09 -23.32 -5.88
N ILE A 213 -15.53 -23.04 -4.66
CA ILE A 213 -14.70 -23.05 -3.45
C ILE A 213 -15.34 -24.04 -2.46
N GLY A 214 -14.61 -25.10 -2.15
CA GLY A 214 -15.15 -26.21 -1.35
C GLY A 214 -16.36 -26.85 -2.02
N ASN A 215 -17.52 -26.84 -1.35
CA ASN A 215 -18.78 -27.40 -1.86
C ASN A 215 -19.74 -26.34 -2.40
N LEU A 216 -19.34 -25.06 -2.45
CA LEU A 216 -20.16 -23.99 -3.02
C LEU A 216 -19.66 -23.64 -4.41
N THR A 217 -20.59 -23.42 -5.34
CA THR A 217 -20.31 -22.78 -6.63
C THR A 217 -20.81 -21.35 -6.59
N PHE A 218 -19.99 -20.42 -7.05
CA PHE A 218 -20.30 -19.00 -7.20
C PHE A 218 -20.41 -18.68 -8.69
N ASP A 219 -21.53 -18.11 -9.09
CA ASP A 219 -21.84 -17.76 -10.47
C ASP A 219 -21.96 -16.24 -10.59
N PRO A 220 -20.92 -15.54 -11.09
CA PRO A 220 -20.86 -14.09 -11.08
C PRO A 220 -21.84 -13.47 -12.08
N PHE A 221 -22.47 -12.38 -11.68
CA PHE A 221 -23.22 -11.51 -12.58
C PHE A 221 -23.22 -10.06 -12.11
N THR A 222 -23.43 -9.14 -13.05
CA THR A 222 -23.59 -7.71 -12.78
C THR A 222 -25.01 -7.26 -13.11
N VAL A 223 -25.53 -6.28 -12.37
CA VAL A 223 -26.84 -5.68 -12.70
C VAL A 223 -26.60 -4.45 -13.57
N SER A 224 -26.98 -4.53 -14.84
CA SER A 224 -26.88 -3.39 -15.77
C SER A 224 -27.69 -2.19 -15.27
N SER A 225 -27.41 -0.98 -15.80
CA SER A 225 -28.17 0.23 -15.50
C SER A 225 -29.67 0.13 -15.83
N SER A 226 -30.05 -0.81 -16.70
CA SER A 226 -31.43 -1.18 -17.01
C SER A 226 -32.07 -2.18 -16.04
N GLY A 227 -31.36 -2.63 -15.01
CA GLY A 227 -31.82 -3.62 -14.03
C GLY A 227 -31.85 -5.05 -14.55
N THR A 228 -31.08 -5.36 -15.59
CA THR A 228 -30.95 -6.73 -16.15
C THR A 228 -29.63 -7.34 -15.72
N ASP A 229 -29.67 -8.59 -15.28
CA ASP A 229 -28.49 -9.35 -14.92
C ASP A 229 -27.68 -9.69 -16.18
N VAL A 230 -26.39 -9.40 -16.13
CA VAL A 230 -25.40 -9.68 -17.17
C VAL A 230 -24.40 -10.67 -16.58
N PRO A 231 -24.33 -11.90 -17.12
CA PRO A 231 -23.36 -12.90 -16.68
C PRO A 231 -21.91 -12.40 -16.71
N GLY A 232 -21.14 -12.80 -15.71
CA GLY A 232 -19.71 -12.51 -15.60
C GLY A 232 -19.36 -11.48 -14.53
N PHE A 233 -18.06 -11.26 -14.36
CA PHE A 233 -17.50 -10.30 -13.42
C PHE A 233 -17.59 -8.85 -13.95
N ALA A 234 -17.73 -7.89 -13.03
CA ALA A 234 -17.45 -6.49 -13.32
C ALA A 234 -15.94 -6.24 -13.42
N THR A 235 -15.52 -5.31 -14.27
CA THR A 235 -14.16 -4.76 -14.22
C THR A 235 -14.07 -3.74 -13.09
N VAL A 236 -12.97 -3.71 -12.35
CA VAL A 236 -12.80 -2.77 -11.23
C VAL A 236 -11.75 -1.70 -11.59
N PRO A 237 -12.11 -0.39 -11.58
CA PRO A 237 -11.14 0.67 -11.81
C PRO A 237 -10.02 0.66 -10.77
N LEU A 238 -8.80 1.00 -11.19
CA LEU A 238 -7.64 1.11 -10.31
C LEU A 238 -7.81 2.23 -9.28
N SER A 239 -7.46 1.93 -8.04
CA SER A 239 -7.46 2.85 -6.89
C SER A 239 -6.04 3.38 -6.64
N VAL A 240 -5.05 2.48 -6.60
CA VAL A 240 -3.63 2.80 -6.38
C VAL A 240 -2.76 2.12 -7.43
N VAL A 241 -1.75 2.83 -7.92
CA VAL A 241 -0.91 2.40 -9.03
C VAL A 241 0.57 2.58 -8.66
N THR A 242 1.23 1.49 -8.25
CA THR A 242 2.69 1.41 -8.06
C THR A 242 3.29 0.23 -8.85
N PRO A 243 3.12 0.21 -10.19
CA PRO A 243 3.63 -0.86 -11.04
C PRO A 243 5.17 -0.88 -11.06
N PRO A 244 5.81 -2.02 -11.37
CA PRO A 244 5.22 -3.34 -11.54
C PRO A 244 4.99 -4.08 -10.21
N VAL A 245 5.15 -3.40 -9.06
CA VAL A 245 5.11 -4.03 -7.73
C VAL A 245 3.69 -4.32 -7.29
N LEU A 246 2.84 -3.29 -7.24
CA LEU A 246 1.50 -3.39 -6.69
C LEU A 246 0.52 -2.50 -7.47
N LEU A 247 -0.58 -3.11 -7.91
CA LEU A 247 -1.77 -2.42 -8.37
C LEU A 247 -2.94 -2.82 -7.47
N THR A 248 -3.81 -1.88 -7.11
CA THR A 248 -5.01 -2.19 -6.34
C THR A 248 -6.24 -1.58 -7.00
N ALA A 249 -7.37 -2.26 -6.86
CA ALA A 249 -8.67 -1.82 -7.33
C ALA A 249 -9.73 -2.26 -6.33
N GLY A 250 -10.80 -1.48 -6.20
CA GLY A 250 -11.79 -1.70 -5.13
C GLY A 250 -11.30 -1.15 -3.80
N GLY A 251 -11.65 -1.82 -2.71
CA GLY A 251 -11.35 -1.45 -1.33
C GLY A 251 -12.62 -1.34 -0.48
N THR A 252 -12.46 -1.51 0.83
CA THR A 252 -13.53 -1.31 1.81
C THR A 252 -13.19 -0.25 2.85
N ALA A 253 -14.23 0.44 3.34
CA ALA A 253 -14.11 1.47 4.35
C ALA A 253 -14.90 1.06 5.60
N GLY A 254 -14.19 0.84 6.71
CA GLY A 254 -14.80 0.34 7.93
C GLY A 254 -15.25 -1.11 7.79
N ASN A 255 -16.30 -1.53 8.51
CA ASN A 255 -16.72 -2.93 8.51
C ASN A 255 -17.20 -3.39 7.12
N PRO A 256 -16.47 -4.27 6.42
CA PRO A 256 -16.78 -4.62 5.03
C PRO A 256 -18.15 -5.29 4.86
N ALA A 257 -18.62 -6.01 5.88
CA ALA A 257 -19.92 -6.68 5.85
C ALA A 257 -21.12 -5.70 5.92
N THR A 258 -20.93 -4.49 6.47
CA THR A 258 -22.05 -3.58 6.79
C THR A 258 -21.86 -2.15 6.28
N GLN A 259 -20.65 -1.76 5.89
CA GLN A 259 -20.29 -0.41 5.50
C GLN A 259 -19.98 -0.31 3.99
N PHE A 260 -19.23 0.72 3.61
CA PHE A 260 -19.02 1.16 2.23
C PHE A 260 -17.95 0.29 1.54
N ALA A 261 -18.29 -0.22 0.36
CA ALA A 261 -17.39 -0.96 -0.51
C ALA A 261 -17.26 -0.17 -1.82
N LEU A 262 -16.02 0.02 -2.28
CA LEU A 262 -15.70 0.77 -3.50
C LEU A 262 -16.10 -0.01 -4.75
N ALA A 263 -16.06 -1.35 -4.67
CA ALA A 263 -16.59 -2.25 -5.68
C ALA A 263 -17.46 -3.33 -5.04
N THR A 264 -18.49 -3.76 -5.76
CA THR A 264 -19.35 -4.87 -5.34
C THR A 264 -19.61 -5.81 -6.49
N GLN A 265 -19.67 -7.10 -6.16
CA GLN A 265 -19.94 -8.18 -7.10
C GLN A 265 -21.10 -9.03 -6.57
N SER A 266 -21.99 -9.44 -7.47
CA SER A 266 -23.10 -10.32 -7.16
C SER A 266 -22.84 -11.73 -7.68
N PHE A 267 -23.31 -12.72 -6.92
CA PHE A 267 -23.18 -14.13 -7.27
C PHE A 267 -24.47 -14.88 -6.99
N ASP A 268 -24.90 -15.71 -7.93
CA ASP A 268 -25.80 -16.82 -7.61
C ASP A 268 -24.96 -17.95 -7.00
N VAL A 269 -25.46 -18.52 -5.92
CA VAL A 269 -24.73 -19.53 -5.14
C VAL A 269 -25.44 -20.86 -5.28
N TYR A 270 -24.68 -21.90 -5.63
CA TYR A 270 -25.20 -23.26 -5.74
C TYR A 270 -24.54 -24.17 -4.70
N ASN A 271 -25.32 -25.09 -4.15
CA ASN A 271 -24.83 -26.10 -3.22
C ASN A 271 -24.36 -27.35 -3.99
N GLY A 272 -23.07 -27.37 -4.31
CA GLY A 272 -22.39 -28.42 -5.08
C GLY A 272 -21.80 -27.92 -6.39
N THR A 273 -21.08 -28.79 -7.09
CA THR A 273 -20.31 -28.46 -8.31
C THR A 273 -20.85 -29.12 -9.59
N SER A 274 -21.91 -29.93 -9.48
CA SER A 274 -22.53 -30.60 -10.63
C SER A 274 -23.53 -29.67 -11.34
N SER A 275 -23.82 -29.92 -12.62
CA SER A 275 -24.88 -29.22 -13.37
C SER A 275 -26.30 -29.34 -12.79
N SER A 276 -26.49 -30.20 -11.78
CA SER A 276 -27.74 -30.36 -11.02
C SER A 276 -27.66 -29.81 -9.60
N ALA A 277 -26.59 -29.08 -9.26
CA ALA A 277 -26.46 -28.43 -7.96
C ALA A 277 -27.64 -27.47 -7.78
N PRO A 278 -28.37 -27.54 -6.65
CA PRO A 278 -29.46 -26.61 -6.39
C PRO A 278 -28.90 -25.21 -6.16
N ASP A 279 -29.50 -24.23 -6.84
CA ASP A 279 -29.38 -22.81 -6.50
C ASP A 279 -29.95 -22.59 -5.08
N ILE A 280 -29.14 -22.02 -4.21
CA ILE A 280 -29.47 -21.73 -2.81
C ILE A 280 -29.63 -20.22 -2.55
N GLY A 281 -29.56 -19.40 -3.59
CA GLY A 281 -29.82 -17.97 -3.58
C GLY A 281 -28.62 -17.13 -3.97
N THR A 282 -28.80 -15.82 -3.88
CA THR A 282 -27.83 -14.82 -4.34
C THR A 282 -27.15 -14.13 -3.16
N ILE A 283 -25.87 -13.81 -3.30
CA ILE A 283 -25.12 -12.94 -2.37
C ILE A 283 -24.56 -11.71 -3.10
N THR A 284 -24.28 -10.67 -2.32
CA THR A 284 -23.43 -9.55 -2.77
C THR A 284 -22.21 -9.47 -1.88
N THR A 285 -21.04 -9.27 -2.50
CA THR A 285 -19.76 -9.13 -1.83
C THR A 285 -19.22 -7.70 -1.99
N ALA A 286 -18.40 -7.26 -1.05
CA ALA A 286 -17.37 -6.27 -1.34
C ALA A 286 -16.25 -6.97 -2.11
N GLU A 287 -15.63 -6.28 -3.06
CA GLU A 287 -14.61 -6.86 -3.94
C GLU A 287 -13.36 -5.97 -3.92
N ASP A 288 -12.24 -6.59 -3.53
CA ASP A 288 -10.92 -5.97 -3.51
C ASP A 288 -10.01 -6.78 -4.44
N VAL A 289 -9.44 -6.13 -5.45
CA VAL A 289 -8.59 -6.79 -6.45
C VAL A 289 -7.20 -6.20 -6.36
N THR A 290 -6.21 -7.07 -6.25
CA THR A 290 -4.80 -6.68 -6.18
C THR A 290 -4.02 -7.37 -7.28
N ASN A 291 -3.07 -6.68 -7.92
CA ASN A 291 -2.04 -7.33 -8.72
C ASN A 291 -0.70 -7.11 -8.01
N LEU A 292 -0.15 -8.18 -7.44
CA LEU A 292 1.14 -8.16 -6.75
C LEU A 292 2.16 -8.87 -7.63
N LEU A 293 3.13 -8.12 -8.17
CA LEU A 293 4.20 -8.66 -9.04
C LEU A 293 3.68 -9.48 -10.24
N GLY A 294 2.54 -9.09 -10.81
CA GLY A 294 1.91 -9.80 -11.93
C GLY A 294 0.94 -10.92 -11.54
N MET A 295 0.78 -11.19 -10.26
CA MET A 295 -0.16 -12.19 -9.74
C MET A 295 -1.43 -11.49 -9.25
N THR A 296 -2.58 -11.86 -9.82
CA THR A 296 -3.87 -11.29 -9.44
C THR A 296 -4.43 -11.98 -8.21
N ASN A 297 -4.81 -11.18 -7.22
CA ASN A 297 -5.64 -11.52 -6.08
C ASN A 297 -7.05 -10.96 -6.25
N THR A 298 -8.06 -11.73 -5.87
CA THR A 298 -9.41 -11.19 -5.65
C THR A 298 -9.91 -11.63 -4.28
N GLU A 299 -10.17 -10.67 -3.41
CA GLU A 299 -10.85 -10.86 -2.14
C GLU A 299 -12.33 -10.48 -2.26
N LEU A 300 -13.18 -11.35 -1.72
CA LEU A 300 -14.62 -11.20 -1.69
C LEU A 300 -15.11 -11.29 -0.24
N VAL A 301 -15.62 -10.18 0.29
CA VAL A 301 -16.23 -10.15 1.64
C VAL A 301 -17.75 -10.16 1.52
N VAL A 302 -18.40 -11.18 2.06
CA VAL A 302 -19.86 -11.35 1.98
C VAL A 302 -20.57 -10.27 2.79
N ARG A 303 -21.46 -9.48 2.18
CA ARG A 303 -22.17 -8.38 2.86
C ARG A 303 -23.55 -8.78 3.34
N ALA A 304 -24.36 -9.33 2.43
CA ALA A 304 -25.70 -9.82 2.74
C ALA A 304 -26.19 -10.78 1.64
N PRO A 305 -27.11 -11.71 1.97
CA PRO A 305 -27.94 -12.36 0.95
C PRO A 305 -28.71 -11.28 0.19
N ALA A 306 -28.71 -11.32 -1.14
CA ALA A 306 -29.57 -10.44 -1.91
C ALA A 306 -31.04 -10.78 -1.57
N ALA A 307 -31.86 -9.75 -1.34
CA ALA A 307 -33.24 -9.94 -0.90
C ALA A 307 -34.05 -10.70 -1.98
N GLY A 308 -34.38 -11.98 -1.76
CA GLY A 308 -35.28 -12.71 -2.67
C GLY A 308 -35.31 -14.25 -2.69
N GLY A 309 -34.37 -14.97 -2.06
CA GLY A 309 -34.31 -16.45 -2.11
C GLY A 309 -34.63 -17.17 -0.79
N GLU A 310 -35.13 -18.41 -0.87
CA GLU A 310 -35.52 -19.28 0.26
C GLU A 310 -34.36 -19.56 1.26
N THR A 311 -34.70 -19.59 2.56
CA THR A 311 -33.87 -19.97 3.74
C THR A 311 -32.36 -19.75 3.65
N GLY A 312 -31.89 -18.54 4.02
CA GLY A 312 -30.48 -18.15 4.12
C GLY A 312 -29.61 -18.91 5.15
N ALA A 313 -29.98 -20.13 5.55
CA ALA A 313 -29.17 -20.97 6.46
C ALA A 313 -28.05 -21.74 5.73
N GLN A 314 -28.05 -21.77 4.39
CA GLN A 314 -27.03 -22.45 3.58
C GLN A 314 -26.12 -21.48 2.80
N LEU A 315 -26.49 -20.19 2.72
CA LEU A 315 -25.66 -19.17 2.11
C LEU A 315 -24.47 -18.84 3.02
N PRO A 316 -23.34 -18.40 2.45
CA PRO A 316 -22.24 -17.85 3.24
C PRO A 316 -22.73 -16.78 4.23
N THR A 317 -22.18 -16.82 5.44
CA THR A 317 -22.57 -15.88 6.50
C THR A 317 -21.99 -14.49 6.18
N PRO A 318 -22.71 -13.38 6.42
CA PRO A 318 -22.13 -12.04 6.31
C PRO A 318 -20.82 -11.90 7.09
N GLY A 319 -19.81 -11.30 6.47
CA GLY A 319 -18.43 -11.20 6.96
C GLY A 319 -17.54 -12.37 6.55
N THR A 320 -18.06 -13.42 5.89
CA THR A 320 -17.21 -14.47 5.31
C THR A 320 -16.30 -13.86 4.25
N VAL A 321 -15.00 -14.14 4.33
CA VAL A 321 -13.99 -13.71 3.37
C VAL A 321 -13.61 -14.90 2.51
N TYR A 322 -13.65 -14.71 1.19
CA TYR A 322 -13.04 -15.61 0.21
C TYR A 322 -11.95 -14.85 -0.52
N ASP A 323 -10.70 -15.29 -0.42
CA ASP A 323 -9.56 -14.67 -1.08
C ASP A 323 -8.91 -15.71 -1.99
N VAL A 324 -8.71 -15.34 -3.26
CA VAL A 324 -8.09 -16.20 -4.26
C VAL A 324 -6.89 -15.49 -4.87
N PHE A 325 -5.71 -16.02 -4.59
CA PHE A 325 -4.44 -15.54 -5.12
C PHE A 325 -3.94 -16.42 -6.26
N ASN A 326 -3.98 -15.93 -7.49
CA ASN A 326 -3.54 -16.67 -8.67
C ASN A 326 -2.02 -16.62 -8.84
N LEU A 327 -1.37 -17.76 -8.61
CA LEU A 327 0.07 -17.95 -8.76
C LEU A 327 0.47 -18.27 -10.22
N GLY A 328 -0.50 -18.34 -11.13
CA GLY A 328 -0.32 -18.67 -12.53
C GLY A 328 -0.29 -20.16 -12.82
N HIS A 329 -0.31 -20.52 -14.12
CA HIS A 329 -0.20 -21.90 -14.61
C HIS A 329 -1.20 -22.91 -14.01
N GLY A 330 -2.40 -22.45 -13.63
CA GLY A 330 -3.43 -23.28 -12.99
C GLY A 330 -3.17 -23.57 -11.51
N VAL A 331 -2.31 -22.78 -10.87
CA VAL A 331 -2.06 -22.82 -9.44
C VAL A 331 -2.67 -21.57 -8.80
N ALA A 332 -3.45 -21.76 -7.74
CA ALA A 332 -3.99 -20.66 -6.95
C ALA A 332 -4.01 -21.02 -5.47
N ASN A 333 -3.80 -20.02 -4.61
CA ASN A 333 -4.09 -20.12 -3.20
C ASN A 333 -5.54 -19.68 -2.97
N VAL A 334 -6.30 -20.45 -2.19
CA VAL A 334 -7.69 -20.15 -1.85
C VAL A 334 -7.79 -20.10 -0.34
N TYR A 335 -7.84 -18.88 0.17
CA TYR A 335 -8.06 -18.60 1.57
C TYR A 335 -9.54 -18.35 1.84
N THR A 336 -10.05 -18.84 2.96
CA THR A 336 -11.43 -18.60 3.39
C THR A 336 -11.48 -18.44 4.90
N ALA A 337 -12.10 -17.36 5.35
CA ALA A 337 -12.38 -17.11 6.77
C ALA A 337 -13.87 -16.90 6.98
N THR A 338 -14.46 -17.66 7.90
CA THR A 338 -15.88 -17.52 8.27
C THR A 338 -15.98 -16.95 9.68
N PRO A 339 -16.74 -15.86 9.90
CA PRO A 339 -16.83 -15.23 11.21
C PRO A 339 -17.67 -16.03 12.21
N GLY A 340 -17.49 -15.75 13.50
CA GLY A 340 -18.35 -16.23 14.59
C GLY A 340 -17.70 -17.24 15.54
N ALA A 341 -18.46 -17.68 16.55
CA ALA A 341 -17.95 -18.54 17.63
C ALA A 341 -17.47 -19.93 17.16
N ASP A 342 -18.04 -20.43 16.06
CA ASP A 342 -17.62 -21.65 15.35
C ASP A 342 -16.93 -21.28 14.01
N GLY A 343 -16.38 -20.07 13.91
CA GLY A 343 -15.67 -19.58 12.74
C GLY A 343 -14.52 -20.49 12.35
N THR A 344 -14.20 -20.50 11.06
CA THR A 344 -13.16 -21.36 10.52
C THR A 344 -12.30 -20.59 9.55
N VAL A 345 -10.99 -20.77 9.67
CA VAL A 345 -9.99 -20.36 8.69
C VAL A 345 -9.54 -21.60 7.94
N THR A 346 -9.64 -21.56 6.61
CA THR A 346 -9.11 -22.58 5.72
C THR A 346 -8.24 -21.95 4.66
N ASP A 347 -7.17 -22.65 4.30
CA ASP A 347 -6.28 -22.27 3.22
C ASP A 347 -5.96 -23.51 2.39
N THR A 348 -6.19 -23.42 1.09
CA THR A 348 -5.98 -24.49 0.13
C THR A 348 -5.16 -23.99 -1.05
N LEU A 349 -4.01 -24.61 -1.28
CA LEU A 349 -3.27 -24.46 -2.53
C LEU A 349 -3.85 -25.41 -3.58
N VAL A 350 -4.59 -24.85 -4.52
CA VAL A 350 -5.13 -25.56 -5.69
C VAL A 350 -4.02 -25.71 -6.72
N THR A 351 -3.82 -26.93 -7.21
CA THR A 351 -2.83 -27.21 -8.26
C THR A 351 -3.40 -28.16 -9.31
N PRO A 352 -2.81 -28.21 -10.53
CA PRO A 352 -3.22 -29.20 -11.54
C PRO A 352 -3.01 -30.66 -11.12
N LEU A 353 -2.22 -30.91 -10.06
CA LEU A 353 -1.94 -32.25 -9.53
C LEU A 353 -2.85 -32.61 -8.34
N GLY A 354 -3.71 -31.69 -7.90
CA GLY A 354 -4.60 -31.81 -6.75
C GLY A 354 -4.33 -30.76 -5.68
N ASP A 355 -5.23 -30.70 -4.71
CA ASP A 355 -5.27 -29.65 -3.70
C ASP A 355 -4.43 -30.01 -2.47
N LEU A 356 -3.74 -29.02 -1.93
CA LEU A 356 -2.98 -29.12 -0.69
C LEU A 356 -3.59 -28.23 0.38
N ASN A 357 -3.96 -28.82 1.52
CA ASN A 357 -4.45 -28.09 2.67
C ASN A 357 -3.30 -27.40 3.42
N LEU A 358 -3.31 -26.06 3.42
CA LEU A 358 -2.36 -25.18 4.10
C LEU A 358 -2.95 -24.56 5.38
N SER A 359 -4.21 -24.80 5.71
CA SER A 359 -4.90 -24.26 6.90
C SER A 359 -4.08 -24.33 8.21
N PRO A 360 -3.30 -25.41 8.51
CA PRO A 360 -2.47 -25.45 9.72
C PRO A 360 -1.37 -24.39 9.80
N LEU A 361 -0.99 -23.77 8.67
CA LEU A 361 0.03 -22.72 8.60
C LEU A 361 -0.55 -21.33 8.88
N VAL A 362 -1.87 -21.16 8.72
CA VAL A 362 -2.53 -19.84 8.75
C VAL A 362 -3.62 -19.75 9.80
N SER A 363 -3.74 -20.73 10.70
CA SER A 363 -4.84 -20.79 11.68
C SER A 363 -4.87 -19.62 12.68
N GLY A 364 -3.83 -18.79 12.72
CA GLY A 364 -3.77 -17.56 13.52
C GLY A 364 -4.10 -16.28 12.74
N ILE A 365 -4.34 -16.39 11.43
CA ILE A 365 -4.69 -15.27 10.55
C ILE A 365 -6.19 -15.43 10.29
N ASP A 366 -7.01 -14.54 10.83
CA ASP A 366 -8.46 -14.58 10.66
C ASP A 366 -8.98 -13.24 10.15
N ALA A 367 -8.97 -13.08 8.82
CA ALA A 367 -9.46 -11.86 8.17
C ALA A 367 -10.99 -11.65 8.27
N ALA A 368 -11.76 -12.63 8.76
CA ALA A 368 -13.18 -12.38 9.04
C ALA A 368 -13.38 -11.55 10.32
N GLU A 369 -12.35 -11.45 11.17
CA GLU A 369 -12.31 -10.59 12.33
C GLU A 369 -11.54 -9.29 12.04
N PRO A 370 -11.88 -8.18 12.72
CA PRO A 370 -11.11 -6.95 12.59
C PRO A 370 -9.65 -7.14 13.02
N LEU A 371 -8.75 -6.36 12.41
CA LEU A 371 -7.35 -6.29 12.83
C LEU A 371 -7.26 -5.79 14.28
N GLN A 372 -6.31 -6.36 15.03
CA GLN A 372 -6.11 -6.11 16.46
C GLN A 372 -4.81 -5.30 16.66
N PRO A 373 -4.86 -3.96 16.74
CA PRO A 373 -3.64 -3.15 16.88
C PRO A 373 -2.81 -3.52 18.11
N ALA A 374 -3.48 -3.94 19.18
CA ALA A 374 -2.87 -4.36 20.43
C ALA A 374 -1.85 -5.50 20.27
N ASP A 375 -2.05 -6.39 19.29
CA ASP A 375 -1.22 -7.58 19.12
C ASP A 375 0.23 -7.22 18.77
N ALA A 376 0.46 -6.10 18.07
CA ALA A 376 1.79 -5.56 17.80
C ALA A 376 2.58 -5.24 19.07
N PHE A 377 1.90 -4.78 20.13
CA PHE A 377 2.53 -4.31 21.36
C PHE A 377 2.71 -5.42 22.41
N THR A 378 2.35 -6.67 22.11
CA THR A 378 2.41 -7.79 23.07
C THR A 378 3.79 -7.95 23.73
N ALA A 379 4.88 -7.70 22.99
CA ALA A 379 6.24 -7.76 23.51
C ALA A 379 6.59 -6.60 24.47
N LEU A 380 5.79 -5.52 24.49
CA LEU A 380 6.05 -4.26 25.18
C LEU A 380 5.12 -4.01 26.38
N VAL A 381 3.93 -4.63 26.44
CA VAL A 381 2.95 -4.44 27.54
C VAL A 381 3.58 -4.76 28.92
N GLY A 382 4.44 -5.77 29.00
CA GLY A 382 5.12 -6.15 30.24
C GLY A 382 6.23 -5.19 30.69
N HIS A 383 6.56 -4.16 29.90
CA HIS A 383 7.65 -3.22 30.18
C HIS A 383 7.20 -2.00 31.00
N THR A 384 5.90 -1.90 31.33
CA THR A 384 5.35 -0.85 32.16
C THR A 384 4.43 -1.38 33.27
N SER A 385 4.24 -0.55 34.27
CA SER A 385 3.25 -0.70 35.34
C SER A 385 2.42 0.58 35.53
N ALA A 386 2.60 1.57 34.66
CA ALA A 386 1.76 2.75 34.53
C ALA A 386 0.60 2.47 33.57
N GLY A 387 -0.48 3.23 33.66
CA GLY A 387 -1.65 3.10 32.79
C GLY A 387 -2.53 1.88 33.09
N ASN A 388 -3.32 1.47 32.09
CA ASN A 388 -4.22 0.32 32.16
C ASN A 388 -3.54 -1.00 31.70
N SER A 389 -4.31 -2.06 31.48
CA SER A 389 -3.79 -3.38 31.08
C SER A 389 -3.20 -3.44 29.67
N ASP A 390 -3.58 -2.49 28.83
CA ASP A 390 -3.23 -2.41 27.42
C ASP A 390 -2.10 -1.39 27.20
N ALA A 391 -1.63 -0.75 28.28
CA ALA A 391 -0.51 0.17 28.25
C ALA A 391 0.81 -0.53 27.91
N PHE A 392 1.65 0.14 27.13
CA PHE A 392 2.96 -0.35 26.71
C PHE A 392 4.03 0.74 26.83
N ALA A 393 5.29 0.35 26.92
CA ALA A 393 6.41 1.29 26.99
C ALA A 393 7.31 1.24 25.76
N ILE A 394 7.65 2.42 25.25
CA ILE A 394 8.71 2.62 24.26
C ILE A 394 9.73 3.57 24.87
N GLY A 395 10.95 3.07 25.09
CA GLY A 395 11.98 3.80 25.82
C GLY A 395 11.53 4.15 27.24
N ASN A 396 11.47 5.45 27.56
CA ASN A 396 11.05 5.94 28.87
C ASN A 396 9.61 6.49 28.89
N LEU A 397 8.87 6.38 27.78
CA LEU A 397 7.47 6.79 27.72
C LEU A 397 6.56 5.56 27.83
N THR A 398 5.48 5.70 28.60
CA THR A 398 4.38 4.74 28.58
C THR A 398 3.22 5.36 27.80
N PHE A 399 2.65 4.58 26.88
CA PHE A 399 1.46 4.91 26.11
C PHE A 399 0.31 4.04 26.63
N ASP A 400 -0.77 4.69 27.03
CA ASP A 400 -1.95 4.03 27.55
C ASP A 400 -3.14 4.29 26.61
N PRO A 401 -3.53 3.29 25.79
CA PRO A 401 -4.50 3.49 24.71
C PRO A 401 -5.91 3.69 25.27
N PHE A 402 -6.64 4.62 24.64
CA PHE A 402 -8.07 4.78 24.85
C PHE A 402 -8.77 5.29 23.58
N THR A 403 -10.08 5.04 23.50
CA THR A 403 -10.94 5.58 22.44
C THR A 403 -11.95 6.54 23.01
N VAL A 404 -12.29 7.59 22.25
CA VAL A 404 -13.37 8.50 22.63
C VAL A 404 -14.66 7.99 21.99
N SER A 405 -15.56 7.45 22.81
CA SER A 405 -16.88 7.00 22.35
C SER A 405 -17.68 8.13 21.72
N SER A 406 -18.72 7.81 20.94
CA SER A 406 -19.61 8.80 20.31
C SER A 406 -20.34 9.71 21.31
N SER A 407 -20.38 9.34 22.59
CA SER A 407 -20.91 10.16 23.69
C SER A 407 -19.85 11.05 24.36
N GLY A 408 -18.61 11.06 23.86
CA GLY A 408 -17.49 11.84 24.40
C GLY A 408 -16.90 11.25 25.68
N THR A 409 -17.08 9.95 25.93
CA THR A 409 -16.50 9.26 27.09
C THR A 409 -15.31 8.43 26.65
N ASP A 410 -14.22 8.53 27.38
CA ASP A 410 -13.02 7.72 27.15
C ASP A 410 -13.28 6.26 27.56
N VAL A 411 -12.96 5.35 26.65
CA VAL A 411 -13.06 3.91 26.82
C VAL A 411 -11.64 3.34 26.72
N PRO A 412 -11.12 2.73 27.80
CA PRO A 412 -9.80 2.11 27.79
C PRO A 412 -9.64 1.08 26.65
N GLY A 413 -8.45 1.05 26.06
CA GLY A 413 -8.05 0.09 25.03
C GLY A 413 -7.94 0.69 23.62
N PHE A 414 -7.57 -0.16 22.68
CA PHE A 414 -7.38 0.19 21.27
C PHE A 414 -8.72 0.29 20.51
N ALA A 415 -8.74 1.14 19.48
CA ALA A 415 -9.81 1.19 18.51
C ALA A 415 -9.85 -0.10 17.67
N THR A 416 -11.06 -0.47 17.25
CA THR A 416 -11.23 -1.54 16.26
C THR A 416 -10.76 -1.04 14.90
N VAL A 417 -9.85 -1.77 14.27
CA VAL A 417 -9.34 -1.46 12.93
C VAL A 417 -9.87 -2.49 11.94
N TYR A 418 -10.54 -2.02 10.89
CA TYR A 418 -11.01 -2.87 9.81
C TYR A 418 -10.00 -2.87 8.67
N GLN A 419 -9.98 -3.98 7.93
CA GLN A 419 -9.23 -4.14 6.70
C GLN A 419 -9.65 -3.09 5.65
N LEU A 420 -8.65 -2.58 4.96
CA LEU A 420 -8.74 -1.69 3.80
C LEU A 420 -8.35 -2.43 2.52
N LEU A 421 -7.33 -3.30 2.59
CA LEU A 421 -6.80 -4.06 1.47
C LEU A 421 -6.34 -5.46 1.92
N GLY A 422 -6.73 -6.49 1.19
CA GLY A 422 -6.32 -7.89 1.41
C GLY A 422 -5.55 -8.53 0.27
N VAL A 423 -4.49 -9.26 0.65
CA VAL A 423 -3.83 -10.29 -0.15
C VAL A 423 -3.57 -11.47 0.79
N LEU A 424 -4.61 -12.19 1.17
CA LEU A 424 -4.53 -13.17 2.24
C LEU A 424 -3.90 -14.49 1.76
N PRO A 425 -3.22 -15.25 2.64
CA PRO A 425 -2.82 -14.93 4.02
C PRO A 425 -1.51 -14.10 4.11
N LEU A 426 -1.04 -13.53 2.99
CA LEU A 426 0.26 -12.86 2.90
C LEU A 426 0.25 -11.48 3.57
N LEU A 427 -0.72 -10.65 3.24
CA LEU A 427 -0.81 -9.26 3.65
C LEU A 427 -2.26 -8.87 3.92
N ASN A 428 -2.51 -8.23 5.05
CA ASN A 428 -3.75 -7.55 5.35
C ASN A 428 -3.42 -6.14 5.86
N LEU A 429 -3.93 -5.10 5.21
CA LEU A 429 -3.72 -3.71 5.61
C LEU A 429 -5.04 -3.13 6.09
N GLY A 430 -5.01 -2.39 7.20
CA GLY A 430 -6.14 -1.64 7.71
C GLY A 430 -5.75 -0.29 8.28
N GLY A 431 -6.76 0.43 8.74
CA GLY A 431 -6.62 1.78 9.28
C GLY A 431 -7.10 2.88 8.34
N GLY A 432 -7.64 2.55 7.15
CA GLY A 432 -8.35 3.53 6.32
C GLY A 432 -9.82 3.67 6.74
N SER A 433 -10.32 4.90 6.88
CA SER A 433 -11.73 5.21 7.08
C SER A 433 -12.18 6.19 6.00
N TYR A 434 -13.21 5.90 5.23
CA TYR A 434 -13.76 6.87 4.27
C TYR A 434 -14.89 7.67 4.93
N THR A 435 -14.58 8.83 5.50
CA THR A 435 -15.60 9.82 5.87
C THR A 435 -15.72 10.98 4.87
N ASP A 436 -14.72 11.16 3.99
CA ASP A 436 -14.66 12.15 2.92
C ASP A 436 -14.13 11.50 1.62
N TRP A 437 -13.99 12.26 0.52
CA TRP A 437 -13.44 11.79 -0.76
C TRP A 437 -11.98 11.29 -0.66
N ILE A 438 -11.30 11.60 0.45
CA ILE A 438 -10.00 11.04 0.86
C ILE A 438 -10.25 10.28 2.16
N PRO A 439 -9.81 9.03 2.31
CA PRO A 439 -10.01 8.30 3.55
C PRO A 439 -9.15 8.86 4.69
N PRO A 440 -9.69 9.52 5.74
CA PRO A 440 -8.92 9.72 6.96
C PRO A 440 -8.47 8.37 7.55
N LEU A 441 -7.30 8.36 8.16
CA LEU A 441 -6.82 7.21 8.91
C LEU A 441 -7.66 7.00 10.18
N ALA A 442 -7.70 5.76 10.66
CA ALA A 442 -8.27 5.41 11.95
C ALA A 442 -7.56 6.22 13.03
N THR A 443 -8.32 6.75 13.99
CA THR A 443 -7.74 7.59 15.04
C THR A 443 -7.60 6.79 16.33
N GLN A 444 -6.43 6.89 16.95
CA GLN A 444 -6.15 6.32 18.26
C GLN A 444 -5.67 7.43 19.21
N SER A 445 -6.12 7.40 20.46
CA SER A 445 -5.64 8.33 21.49
C SER A 445 -4.84 7.58 22.56
N PHE A 446 -3.88 8.28 23.16
CA PHE A 446 -3.06 7.73 24.23
C PHE A 446 -2.95 8.73 25.37
N ASP A 447 -3.10 8.26 26.61
CA ASP A 447 -2.50 8.96 27.75
C ASP A 447 -1.01 8.64 27.77
N VAL A 448 -0.17 9.64 28.03
CA VAL A 448 1.28 9.49 28.03
C VAL A 448 1.84 9.74 29.41
N TYR A 449 2.64 8.79 29.90
CA TYR A 449 3.31 8.90 31.18
C TYR A 449 4.83 8.98 30.98
N ASN A 450 5.49 9.83 31.76
CA ASN A 450 6.94 9.91 31.78
C ASN A 450 7.52 8.88 32.77
N GLY A 451 7.84 7.70 32.24
CA GLY A 451 8.41 6.56 32.96
C GLY A 451 7.51 5.33 32.86
N THR A 452 8.02 4.22 33.39
CA THR A 452 7.37 2.89 33.31
C THR A 452 6.89 2.35 34.65
N SER A 453 7.12 3.08 35.75
CA SER A 453 6.66 2.69 37.08
C SER A 453 5.19 3.04 37.29
N SER A 454 4.50 2.36 38.20
CA SER A 454 3.12 2.72 38.60
C SER A 454 2.94 4.12 39.20
N SER A 455 4.04 4.82 39.50
CA SER A 455 4.05 6.22 39.92
C SER A 455 4.54 7.18 38.82
N ALA A 456 4.65 6.73 37.57
CA ALA A 456 5.04 7.58 36.47
C ALA A 456 4.01 8.72 36.35
N PRO A 457 4.45 9.99 36.30
CA PRO A 457 3.54 11.11 36.12
C PRO A 457 2.93 11.07 34.72
N ASP A 458 1.62 11.25 34.65
CA ASP A 458 0.90 11.63 33.44
C ASP A 458 1.41 13.00 32.98
N ILE A 459 1.82 13.08 31.71
CA ILE A 459 2.34 14.30 31.07
C ILE A 459 1.40 14.81 29.97
N GLY A 460 0.27 14.14 29.73
CA GLY A 460 -0.77 14.58 28.82
C GLY A 460 -1.23 13.50 27.85
N THR A 461 -1.98 13.93 26.84
CA THR A 461 -2.62 13.04 25.86
C THR A 461 -2.10 13.30 24.45
N LEU A 462 -2.11 12.24 23.64
CA LEU A 462 -1.83 12.30 22.21
C LEU A 462 -3.08 11.92 21.42
N SER A 463 -3.28 12.63 20.31
CA SER A 463 -4.16 12.20 19.23
C SER A 463 -3.28 11.72 18.08
N THR A 464 -3.62 10.57 17.53
CA THR A 464 -2.81 9.93 16.49
C THR A 464 -3.68 9.41 15.36
N ASN A 465 -3.06 9.24 14.21
CA ASN A 465 -3.57 8.43 13.12
C ASN A 465 -2.87 7.08 13.20
N GLU A 466 -3.64 5.99 13.22
CA GLU A 466 -3.17 4.61 13.39
C GLU A 466 -3.41 3.79 12.12
N TYR A 467 -2.49 2.87 11.88
CA TYR A 467 -2.55 1.88 10.82
C TYR A 467 -2.15 0.52 11.40
N VAL A 468 -2.73 -0.54 10.83
CA VAL A 468 -2.41 -1.90 11.23
C VAL A 468 -2.16 -2.71 9.98
N ALA A 469 -1.06 -3.47 9.97
CA ALA A 469 -0.80 -4.47 8.96
C ALA A 469 -0.67 -5.84 9.62
N ASP A 470 -1.11 -6.88 8.93
CA ASP A 470 -0.72 -8.25 9.21
C ASP A 470 0.10 -8.75 8.01
N LEU A 471 1.37 -9.08 8.26
CA LEU A 471 2.27 -9.67 7.28
C LEU A 471 2.60 -11.09 7.70
N LEU A 472 2.07 -12.09 6.99
CA LEU A 472 2.28 -13.51 7.27
C LEU A 472 1.91 -13.92 8.72
N GLY A 473 0.88 -13.30 9.31
CA GLY A 473 0.45 -13.54 10.70
C GLY A 473 1.25 -12.75 11.74
N MET A 474 2.12 -11.83 11.31
CA MET A 474 2.84 -10.91 12.19
C MET A 474 2.20 -9.54 12.12
N THR A 475 1.67 -9.08 13.25
CA THR A 475 1.02 -7.77 13.34
C THR A 475 2.05 -6.65 13.42
N ASN A 476 1.86 -5.65 12.58
CA ASN A 476 2.46 -4.34 12.66
C ASN A 476 1.41 -3.32 13.07
N THR A 477 1.71 -2.49 14.07
CA THR A 477 0.90 -1.31 14.36
C THR A 477 1.81 -0.11 14.42
N GLY A 478 1.45 0.92 13.69
CA GLY A 478 2.09 2.21 13.86
C GLY A 478 1.10 3.35 13.86
N PHE A 479 1.60 4.47 14.34
CA PHE A 479 0.80 5.66 14.54
C PHE A 479 1.63 6.93 14.37
N ILE A 480 0.99 7.94 13.79
CA ILE A 480 1.54 9.27 13.59
C ILE A 480 0.90 10.23 14.58
N VAL A 481 1.70 10.97 15.33
CA VAL A 481 1.21 12.00 16.25
C VAL A 481 0.62 13.17 15.45
N THR A 482 -0.68 13.38 15.56
CA THR A 482 -1.37 14.49 14.88
C THR A 482 -1.65 15.66 15.82
N GLY A 483 -1.71 15.40 17.12
CA GLY A 483 -1.89 16.41 18.15
C GLY A 483 -1.42 15.93 19.51
N SER A 484 -1.11 16.89 20.39
CA SER A 484 -0.68 16.63 21.76
C SER A 484 -1.28 17.67 22.70
N THR A 485 -1.81 17.24 23.84
CA THR A 485 -2.35 18.11 24.88
C THR A 485 -1.66 17.82 26.20
N ALA A 486 -0.88 18.77 26.73
CA ALA A 486 -0.20 18.61 28.01
C ALA A 486 -1.19 18.47 29.18
N ALA A 487 -0.81 17.68 30.19
CA ALA A 487 -1.60 17.53 31.39
C ALA A 487 -1.79 18.87 32.13
N SER A 488 -2.94 19.03 32.78
CA SER A 488 -3.25 20.28 33.47
C SER A 488 -2.30 20.53 34.65
N GLY A 489 -1.60 21.67 34.62
CA GLY A 489 -0.63 22.02 35.67
C GLY A 489 0.83 21.71 35.33
N ASP A 490 1.09 21.12 34.16
CA ASP A 490 2.45 20.90 33.68
C ASP A 490 3.18 22.19 33.33
N THR A 491 4.48 22.21 33.62
CA THR A 491 5.39 23.25 33.15
C THR A 491 5.68 23.08 31.66
N GLY A 492 6.10 24.14 30.96
CA GLY A 492 6.49 24.05 29.55
C GLY A 492 7.61 23.04 29.28
N ALA A 493 8.45 22.73 30.27
CA ALA A 493 9.49 21.70 30.16
C ALA A 493 8.94 20.27 30.28
N GLN A 494 7.82 20.06 30.99
CA GLN A 494 7.12 18.78 31.04
C GLN A 494 6.27 18.57 29.79
N ALA A 495 5.57 19.62 29.33
CA ALA A 495 4.84 19.59 28.06
C ALA A 495 5.76 19.28 26.86
N ALA A 496 7.02 19.73 26.90
CA ALA A 496 8.02 19.44 25.87
C ALA A 496 8.53 17.98 25.86
N GLN A 497 8.09 17.13 26.81
CA GLN A 497 8.39 15.70 26.83
C GLN A 497 7.38 14.88 26.03
N LEU A 498 6.22 15.47 25.68
CA LEU A 498 5.29 14.83 24.76
C LEU A 498 5.94 14.70 23.38
N PRO A 499 5.72 13.57 22.68
CA PRO A 499 6.14 13.42 21.30
C PRO A 499 5.69 14.59 20.42
N ALA A 500 6.57 15.04 19.52
CA ALA A 500 6.26 16.13 18.60
C ALA A 500 5.22 15.70 17.55
N VAL A 501 4.41 16.64 17.08
CA VAL A 501 3.50 16.40 15.95
C VAL A 501 4.30 15.96 14.71
N GLY A 502 3.80 14.92 14.05
CA GLY A 502 4.44 14.23 12.93
C GLY A 502 5.41 13.12 13.34
N THR A 503 5.65 12.90 14.65
CA THR A 503 6.45 11.74 15.09
C THR A 503 5.72 10.46 14.72
N VAL A 504 6.44 9.54 14.07
CA VAL A 504 5.97 8.20 13.72
C VAL A 504 6.51 7.21 14.73
N TYR A 505 5.64 6.36 15.25
CA TYR A 505 5.99 5.14 15.97
C TYR A 505 5.47 3.97 15.16
N ASP A 506 6.29 2.95 14.97
CA ASP A 506 5.92 1.73 14.28
C ASP A 506 6.47 0.54 15.08
N VAL A 507 5.60 -0.44 15.35
CA VAL A 507 5.94 -1.63 16.12
C VAL A 507 5.54 -2.86 15.33
N PHE A 508 6.55 -3.61 14.88
CA PHE A 508 6.37 -4.87 14.18
C PHE A 508 6.64 -6.05 15.10
N ASN A 509 5.59 -6.82 15.43
CA ASN A 509 5.69 -7.98 16.30
C ASN A 509 6.13 -9.22 15.52
N LEU A 510 7.38 -9.64 15.74
CA LEU A 510 7.97 -10.85 15.15
C LEU A 510 7.59 -12.13 15.91
N GLY A 511 6.78 -12.01 16.96
CA GLY A 511 6.35 -13.09 17.82
C GLY A 511 7.36 -13.45 18.92
N HIS A 512 6.94 -14.33 19.83
CA HIS A 512 7.78 -14.86 20.91
C HIS A 512 8.47 -13.81 21.81
N GLY A 513 7.86 -12.64 21.97
CA GLY A 513 8.41 -11.52 22.75
C GLY A 513 9.51 -10.74 22.03
N VAL A 514 9.61 -10.88 20.71
CA VAL A 514 10.49 -10.11 19.85
C VAL A 514 9.66 -9.11 19.06
N ALA A 515 10.04 -7.84 19.09
CA ALA A 515 9.41 -6.80 18.29
C ALA A 515 10.47 -5.85 17.73
N ASN A 516 10.25 -5.36 16.53
CA ASN A 516 10.99 -4.23 15.98
C ASN A 516 10.23 -2.95 16.31
N VAL A 517 10.92 -1.93 16.83
CA VAL A 517 10.34 -0.64 17.19
C VAL A 517 11.08 0.45 16.44
N TYR A 518 10.40 1.01 15.45
CA TYR A 518 10.87 2.13 14.66
C TYR A 518 10.23 3.42 15.15
N ILE A 519 11.04 4.48 15.25
CA ILE A 519 10.59 5.82 15.65
C ILE A 519 11.28 6.82 14.74
N ALA A 520 10.50 7.70 14.12
CA ALA A 520 11.03 8.80 13.35
C ALA A 520 10.39 10.11 13.77
N THR A 521 11.24 11.04 14.23
CA THR A 521 10.83 12.37 14.66
C THR A 521 11.13 13.37 13.55
N PRO A 522 10.14 14.14 13.06
CA PRO A 522 10.34 15.05 11.95
C PRO A 522 11.18 16.27 12.36
N GLY A 523 11.92 16.85 11.41
CA GLY A 523 12.61 18.14 11.55
C GLY A 523 14.02 18.16 10.95
N ALA A 524 14.64 19.35 10.89
CA ALA A 524 16.00 19.51 10.37
C ALA A 524 17.07 18.75 11.20
N ASP A 525 16.78 18.52 12.48
CA ASP A 525 17.55 17.66 13.40
C ASP A 525 16.78 16.35 13.71
N GLY A 526 15.90 15.93 12.79
CA GLY A 526 15.07 14.74 12.94
C GLY A 526 15.91 13.52 13.29
N THR A 527 15.34 12.66 14.14
CA THR A 527 16.02 11.44 14.58
C THR A 527 15.22 10.23 14.16
N VAL A 528 15.90 9.30 13.52
CA VAL A 528 15.38 7.97 13.22
C VAL A 528 16.04 6.98 14.16
N THR A 529 15.23 6.24 14.89
CA THR A 529 15.68 5.15 15.72
C THR A 529 14.97 3.87 15.36
N ASP A 530 15.71 2.79 15.32
CA ASP A 530 15.18 1.45 15.12
C ASP A 530 15.80 0.53 16.18
N THR A 531 14.94 -0.14 16.94
CA THR A 531 15.34 -1.02 18.03
C THR A 531 14.65 -2.35 17.89
N LEU A 532 15.43 -3.42 17.77
CA LEU A 532 14.92 -4.77 17.92
C LEU A 532 14.88 -5.12 19.42
N VAL A 533 13.67 -5.12 19.97
CA VAL A 533 13.38 -5.54 21.34
C VAL A 533 13.36 -7.06 21.40
N THR A 534 14.13 -7.64 22.32
CA THR A 534 14.16 -9.10 22.51
C THR A 534 14.13 -9.45 23.99
N PRO A 535 13.74 -10.69 24.36
CA PRO A 535 13.82 -11.15 25.74
C PRO A 535 15.25 -11.17 26.33
N LEU A 536 16.28 -11.06 25.49
CA LEU A 536 17.69 -11.05 25.88
C LEU A 536 18.27 -9.62 26.00
N GLY A 537 17.46 -8.61 25.66
CA GLY A 537 17.85 -7.20 25.61
C GLY A 537 17.70 -6.59 24.22
N ASP A 538 17.76 -5.27 24.18
CA ASP A 538 17.47 -4.48 23.00
C ASP A 538 18.71 -4.32 22.11
N LEU A 539 18.51 -4.43 20.79
CA LEU A 539 19.54 -4.21 19.78
C LEU A 539 19.21 -2.96 18.97
N ASN A 540 20.13 -2.00 18.94
CA ASN A 540 20.00 -0.80 18.13
C ASN A 540 20.32 -1.10 16.66
N LEU A 541 19.31 -0.92 15.80
CA LEU A 541 19.36 -1.06 14.35
C LEU A 541 19.34 0.29 13.62
N SER A 542 19.26 1.42 14.33
CA SER A 542 19.22 2.77 13.75
C SER A 542 20.27 3.05 12.65
N PRO A 543 21.52 2.54 12.72
CA PRO A 543 22.49 2.73 11.65
C PRO A 543 22.08 2.14 10.29
N LEU A 544 21.14 1.20 10.27
CA LEU A 544 20.63 0.56 9.05
C LEU A 544 19.54 1.40 8.36
N VAL A 545 18.82 2.22 9.12
CA VAL A 545 17.62 2.96 8.67
C VAL A 545 17.75 4.47 8.77
N SER A 546 18.93 5.01 9.12
CA SER A 546 19.13 6.44 9.36
C SER A 546 18.86 7.36 8.16
N GLY A 547 18.66 6.79 6.96
CA GLY A 547 18.26 7.52 5.75
C GLY A 547 16.75 7.51 5.47
N ILE A 548 15.95 6.82 6.29
CA ILE A 548 14.50 6.69 6.13
C ILE A 548 13.86 7.63 7.15
N ASP A 549 13.53 8.85 6.74
CA ASP A 549 12.92 9.88 7.59
C ASP A 549 11.38 9.87 7.47
N ALA A 550 10.68 10.22 8.55
CA ALA A 550 9.23 10.43 8.59
C ALA A 550 8.78 11.75 7.98
N ALA A 551 9.61 12.37 7.14
CA ALA A 551 9.18 13.52 6.36
C ALA A 551 8.03 13.11 5.43
N MET A 552 7.12 14.04 5.12
CA MET A 552 6.06 13.78 4.15
C MET A 552 6.66 13.24 2.85
N LEU A 553 6.06 12.17 2.31
CA LEU A 553 6.49 11.59 1.05
C LEU A 553 6.48 12.66 -0.05
N ASN A 554 7.65 12.87 -0.64
CA ASN A 554 7.85 13.80 -1.75
C ASN A 554 7.90 13.03 -3.07
N PRO A 555 6.93 13.21 -3.99
CA PRO A 555 6.95 12.56 -5.29
C PRO A 555 8.22 12.87 -6.10
N GLY A 556 8.84 14.03 -5.89
CA GLY A 556 10.10 14.38 -6.54
C GLY A 556 11.27 13.47 -6.18
N ALA A 557 11.22 12.78 -5.03
CA ALA A 557 12.35 11.99 -4.53
C ALA A 557 12.68 10.77 -5.40
N ALA A 558 11.71 10.19 -6.11
CA ALA A 558 11.98 9.10 -7.05
C ALA A 558 12.80 9.56 -8.27
N PHE A 559 12.71 10.83 -8.64
CA PHE A 559 13.37 11.36 -9.84
C PHE A 559 14.79 11.88 -9.56
N ASP A 560 15.16 12.07 -8.28
CA ASP A 560 16.52 12.43 -7.86
C ASP A 560 17.43 11.19 -7.71
N ILE A 561 17.72 10.56 -8.86
CA ILE A 561 18.57 9.36 -8.96
C ILE A 561 20.05 9.60 -8.62
N GLY A 562 20.48 10.86 -8.52
CA GLY A 562 21.86 11.26 -8.23
C GLY A 562 22.13 11.50 -6.73
N SER A 563 21.09 11.64 -5.91
CA SER A 563 21.27 11.89 -4.48
C SER A 563 21.72 10.63 -3.72
N ALA A 564 22.69 10.82 -2.83
CA ALA A 564 23.16 9.78 -1.90
C ALA A 564 22.14 9.46 -0.79
N ALA A 565 20.91 9.97 -0.88
CA ALA A 565 19.85 9.78 0.10
C ALA A 565 19.15 8.43 -0.04
N ALA A 566 19.24 7.79 -1.22
CA ALA A 566 18.67 6.47 -1.46
C ALA A 566 19.54 5.36 -0.82
N SER A 567 19.27 5.13 0.46
CA SER A 567 19.64 4.01 1.34
C SER A 567 21.14 3.59 1.44
N LEU A 568 21.56 3.29 2.68
CA LEU A 568 22.79 2.55 3.00
C LEU A 568 22.72 1.06 2.60
N ILE A 569 21.57 0.61 2.10
CA ILE A 569 21.36 -0.75 1.62
C ILE A 569 21.98 -0.81 0.23
N ASP A 570 22.98 -1.66 0.03
CA ASP A 570 23.46 -1.99 -1.30
C ASP A 570 22.31 -2.70 -2.05
N PRO A 571 21.66 -2.06 -3.04
CA PRO A 571 20.50 -2.63 -3.71
C PRO A 571 20.87 -3.89 -4.50
N LEU A 572 22.15 -4.07 -4.83
CA LEU A 572 22.66 -5.26 -5.53
C LEU A 572 22.95 -6.42 -4.58
N ALA A 573 23.12 -6.15 -3.29
CA ALA A 573 23.30 -7.20 -2.29
C ALA A 573 22.04 -8.07 -2.13
N PHE A 574 20.84 -7.50 -2.33
CA PHE A 574 19.58 -8.27 -2.38
C PHE A 574 19.52 -9.21 -3.59
N LEU A 575 20.17 -8.85 -4.69
CA LEU A 575 20.27 -9.66 -5.91
C LEU A 575 21.44 -10.67 -5.88
N GLY A 576 22.24 -10.70 -4.81
CA GLY A 576 23.37 -11.61 -4.64
C GLY A 576 24.54 -11.35 -5.61
N LEU A 577 24.72 -10.10 -6.06
CA LEU A 577 25.78 -9.68 -6.99
C LEU A 577 26.94 -8.94 -6.31
#